data_AF-A0A0M3J272-F1
#
_entry.id   AF-A0A0M3J272-F1
#
_cell.length_a   1.000
_cell.length_b   1.000
_cell.length_c   1.000
_cell.angle_alpha   90.00
_cell.angle_beta   90.00
_cell.angle_gamma   90.00
#
_symmetry.space_group_name_H-M   'P 1'
#
loop_
_entity.id
_entity.type
_entity.pdbx_description
1 polymer ?
#
loop_
_entity_poly.entity_id
_entity_poly.type
_entity_poly.pdbx_seq_one_letter_code
_entity_poly.pdbx_strand_id
1 'polypeptide(L)'
;MWPFYANPSHPYAEVYHERCDRKSFVSDPLKMAVSPNGKIVFVIGGRKIRMISEGAHPEWTVSFDMNIIDIEMELRRTVQVLDLCDFGEYLIYVYALDSTTLVILDYNSSQKTLRQRLLQVFTRLIHSSESAFSPMHRCYRYTTSQTSYIKVALGDRYCAVVSRERFEGDFISLLLPKDPRILLSSIPIPLNIGSQLTEMNDQLSQALELNITHYISPFFMRNDQDLCFLTVNRITLTIDPKVISCLNIK
;
A
#
# COMPACT_ATOMS: atom_id res chain seq x y z
N MET A 1 -3.15 -19.53 17.85
CA MET A 1 -4.37 -19.63 17.02
C MET A 1 -5.39 -18.69 17.63
N TRP A 2 -5.47 -17.46 17.13
CA TRP A 2 -6.41 -16.45 17.65
C TRP A 2 -7.79 -16.71 17.04
N PRO A 3 -8.91 -16.50 17.76
CA PRO A 3 -10.22 -16.85 17.24
C PRO A 3 -10.64 -15.82 16.18
N PHE A 4 -10.62 -16.25 14.93
CA PHE A 4 -11.05 -15.48 13.77
C PHE A 4 -12.57 -15.43 13.74
N TYR A 5 -13.16 -14.24 13.80
CA TYR A 5 -14.57 -14.04 13.45
C TYR A 5 -14.63 -13.38 12.07
N ALA A 6 -14.91 -14.19 11.05
CA ALA A 6 -15.15 -13.69 9.70
C ALA A 6 -16.41 -12.81 9.71
N ASN A 7 -16.27 -11.55 9.29
CA ASN A 7 -17.42 -10.67 9.08
C ASN A 7 -18.04 -10.98 7.70
N PRO A 8 -19.28 -11.49 7.62
CA PRO A 8 -19.89 -11.94 6.37
C PRO A 8 -20.15 -10.82 5.34
N SER A 9 -20.05 -9.54 5.70
CA SER A 9 -20.22 -8.42 4.77
C SER A 9 -18.95 -7.97 4.03
N HIS A 10 -17.76 -8.42 4.43
CA HIS A 10 -16.49 -8.10 3.75
C HIS A 10 -15.54 -9.31 3.83
N PRO A 11 -15.63 -10.28 2.90
CA PRO A 11 -14.90 -11.56 2.96
C PRO A 11 -13.37 -11.44 2.85
N TYR A 12 -12.87 -10.23 2.66
CA TYR A 12 -11.46 -9.94 2.40
C TYR A 12 -10.86 -8.91 3.36
N ALA A 13 -11.58 -8.39 4.36
CA ALA A 13 -11.06 -7.31 5.22
C ALA A 13 -11.36 -7.51 6.71
N GLU A 14 -10.30 -7.58 7.52
CA GLU A 14 -10.38 -7.60 9.00
C GLU A 14 -9.72 -6.34 9.58
N VAL A 15 -10.27 -5.80 10.69
CA VAL A 15 -9.81 -4.55 11.34
C VAL A 15 -9.19 -4.86 12.69
N TYR A 16 -8.02 -4.31 12.97
CA TYR A 16 -7.23 -4.58 14.17
C TYR A 16 -6.81 -3.29 14.89
N HIS A 17 -6.75 -3.32 16.23
CA HIS A 17 -6.27 -2.24 17.10
C HIS A 17 -4.95 -2.62 17.77
N GLU A 18 -3.94 -1.75 17.70
CA GLU A 18 -2.57 -2.06 18.15
C GLU A 18 -2.28 -1.62 19.59
N ARG A 19 -1.46 -2.41 20.29
CA ARG A 19 -0.79 -2.06 21.55
C ARG A 19 0.62 -2.65 21.55
N CYS A 20 1.59 -1.91 22.10
CA CYS A 20 2.79 -2.35 22.84
C CYS A 20 4.06 -1.55 22.47
N ASP A 21 5.13 -1.69 23.27
CA ASP A 21 6.29 -0.78 23.39
C ASP A 21 7.65 -1.42 23.03
N ARG A 22 8.53 -0.67 22.32
CA ARG A 22 10.04 -0.65 22.21
C ARG A 22 10.74 -1.44 21.07
N LYS A 23 12.05 -1.14 20.83
CA LYS A 23 12.86 -1.12 19.56
C LYS A 23 13.93 -2.23 19.27
N SER A 24 14.20 -2.53 18.00
CA SER A 24 15.52 -2.84 17.37
C SER A 24 15.48 -2.56 15.84
N PHE A 25 16.56 -2.67 15.03
CA PHE A 25 16.76 -1.97 13.72
C PHE A 25 16.88 -2.89 12.47
N VAL A 26 16.27 -2.55 11.31
CA VAL A 26 16.54 -3.09 9.94
C VAL A 26 16.20 -2.01 8.90
N SER A 27 17.09 -1.60 7.99
CA SER A 27 16.83 -0.48 7.06
C SER A 27 16.01 -0.85 5.81
N ASP A 28 14.73 -0.48 5.78
CA ASP A 28 13.90 -0.43 4.55
C ASP A 28 14.29 0.74 3.65
N PRO A 29 14.03 0.67 2.32
CA PRO A 29 14.18 1.82 1.43
C PRO A 29 13.28 2.97 1.87
N LEU A 30 13.81 4.19 1.78
CA LEU A 30 13.11 5.43 2.09
C LEU A 30 11.87 5.56 1.19
N LYS A 31 10.70 5.79 1.79
CA LYS A 31 9.44 6.07 1.08
C LYS A 31 9.02 7.51 1.34
N MET A 32 8.35 8.11 0.37
CA MET A 32 7.88 9.49 0.43
C MET A 32 6.40 9.58 0.10
N ALA A 33 5.69 10.44 0.81
CA ALA A 33 4.32 10.80 0.53
C ALA A 33 4.16 12.31 0.59
N VAL A 34 3.39 12.88 -0.33
CA VAL A 34 3.06 14.30 -0.35
C VAL A 34 1.58 14.44 -0.01
N SER A 35 1.26 15.33 0.93
CA SER A 35 -0.12 15.67 1.27
C SER A 35 -0.87 16.22 0.05
N PRO A 36 -2.20 16.03 -0.04
CA PRO A 36 -2.96 16.44 -1.23
C PRO A 36 -2.88 17.93 -1.56
N ASN A 37 -2.63 18.78 -0.57
CA ASN A 37 -2.44 20.22 -0.78
C ASN A 37 -1.01 20.60 -1.21
N GLY A 38 -0.09 19.64 -1.31
CA GLY A 38 1.29 19.86 -1.70
C GLY A 38 2.16 20.53 -0.63
N LYS A 39 1.65 20.76 0.59
CA LYS A 39 2.34 21.58 1.61
C LYS A 39 3.24 20.76 2.53
N ILE A 40 2.79 19.55 2.87
CA ILE A 40 3.51 18.65 3.76
C ILE A 40 4.06 17.46 2.98
N VAL A 41 5.35 17.16 3.17
CA VAL A 41 6.01 15.95 2.68
C VAL A 41 6.41 15.07 3.86
N PHE A 42 5.97 13.82 3.82
CA PHE A 42 6.37 12.78 4.75
C PHE A 42 7.45 11.92 4.10
N VAL A 43 8.57 11.73 4.80
CA VAL A 43 9.67 10.88 4.37
C VAL A 43 9.93 9.85 5.45
N ILE A 44 9.53 8.60 5.21
CA ILE A 44 9.61 7.50 6.18
C ILE A 44 10.71 6.53 5.79
N GLY A 45 11.51 6.12 6.76
CA GLY A 45 12.60 5.18 6.59
C GLY A 45 13.19 4.77 7.94
N GLY A 46 14.42 4.27 7.94
CA GLY A 46 15.10 3.89 9.19
C GLY A 46 14.31 2.84 9.98
N ARG A 47 13.79 1.83 9.27
CA ARG A 47 12.94 0.79 9.84
C ARG A 47 13.63 0.13 11.04
N LYS A 48 12.81 -0.16 12.03
CA LYS A 48 13.19 -0.69 13.32
C LYS A 48 12.36 -1.91 13.70
N ILE A 49 12.88 -3.11 13.43
CA ILE A 49 12.25 -4.38 13.85
C ILE A 49 12.69 -4.77 15.26
N ARG A 50 11.75 -5.00 16.17
CA ARG A 50 12.00 -5.68 17.46
C ARG A 50 11.24 -6.97 17.60
N MET A 51 11.94 -8.02 18.02
CA MET A 51 11.32 -9.28 18.42
C MET A 51 10.68 -9.16 19.81
N ILE A 52 9.41 -9.54 19.92
CA ILE A 52 8.61 -9.52 21.16
C ILE A 52 8.61 -10.91 21.82
N SER A 53 8.52 -11.98 21.02
CA SER A 53 8.48 -13.35 21.51
C SER A 53 9.31 -14.27 20.61
N GLU A 54 10.13 -15.11 21.24
CA GLU A 54 10.85 -16.21 20.61
C GLU A 54 10.09 -17.52 20.86
N GLY A 55 9.65 -18.19 19.80
CA GLY A 55 8.88 -19.43 19.88
C GLY A 55 8.50 -19.97 18.49
N ALA A 56 7.62 -20.97 18.44
CA ALA A 56 7.13 -21.53 17.17
C ALA A 56 6.41 -20.50 16.27
N HIS A 57 5.95 -19.39 16.87
CA HIS A 57 5.36 -18.25 16.18
C HIS A 57 6.04 -16.97 16.68
N PRO A 58 7.17 -16.56 16.07
CA PRO A 58 7.87 -15.35 16.48
C PRO A 58 6.98 -14.13 16.23
N GLU A 59 6.92 -13.23 17.21
CA GLU A 59 6.19 -11.97 17.13
C GLU A 59 7.18 -10.81 17.09
N TRP A 60 6.92 -9.79 16.27
CA TRP A 60 7.75 -8.60 16.18
C TRP A 60 6.93 -7.32 15.99
N THR A 61 7.51 -6.20 16.43
CA THR A 61 7.06 -4.85 16.09
C THR A 61 8.00 -4.19 15.10
N VAL A 62 7.46 -3.23 14.36
CA VAL A 62 8.21 -2.40 13.43
C VAL A 62 7.96 -0.94 13.74
N SER A 63 9.03 -0.17 13.92
CA SER A 63 9.00 1.28 14.06
C SER A 63 9.72 1.93 12.88
N PHE A 64 9.50 3.22 12.66
CA PHE A 64 10.18 3.99 11.62
C PHE A 64 10.56 5.38 12.13
N ASP A 65 11.62 5.93 11.54
CA ASP A 65 11.89 7.36 11.61
C ASP A 65 11.18 8.03 10.42
N MET A 66 10.39 9.05 10.72
CA MET A 66 9.68 9.82 9.70
C MET A 66 10.05 11.29 9.79
N ASN A 67 10.59 11.84 8.71
CA ASN A 67 10.73 13.29 8.58
C ASN A 67 9.42 13.87 8.05
N ILE A 68 8.97 14.94 8.65
CA ILE A 68 7.87 15.77 8.16
C ILE A 68 8.50 17.09 7.74
N ILE A 69 8.33 17.44 6.47
CA ILE A 69 8.83 18.66 5.86
C ILE A 69 7.61 19.52 5.52
N ASP A 70 7.51 20.66 6.18
CA ASP A 70 6.61 21.72 5.79
C ASP A 70 7.30 22.55 4.71
N ILE A 71 6.79 22.48 3.48
CA ILE A 71 7.38 23.15 2.32
C ILE A 71 7.21 24.67 2.43
N GLU A 72 6.10 25.15 2.99
CA GLU A 72 5.82 26.59 3.07
C GLU A 72 6.68 27.25 4.16
N MET A 73 6.88 26.56 5.28
CA MET A 73 7.69 27.06 6.39
C MET A 73 9.17 26.68 6.30
N GLU A 74 9.55 25.91 5.27
CA GLU A 74 10.87 25.27 5.14
C GLU A 74 11.32 24.50 6.41
N LEU A 75 10.35 24.01 7.17
CA LEU A 75 10.57 23.40 8.47
C LEU A 75 10.65 21.88 8.33
N ARG A 76 11.77 21.30 8.75
CA ARG A 76 11.94 19.85 8.86
C ARG A 76 11.92 19.42 10.32
N ARG A 77 11.11 18.42 10.62
CA ARG A 77 11.09 17.77 11.93
C ARG A 77 11.06 16.25 11.80
N THR A 78 11.61 15.57 12.80
CA THR A 78 11.64 14.11 12.85
C THR A 78 10.64 13.61 13.88
N VAL A 79 9.77 12.71 13.45
CA VAL A 79 8.74 12.06 14.24
C VAL A 79 9.05 10.56 14.28
N GLN A 80 8.88 9.94 15.44
CA GLN A 80 8.95 8.50 15.56
C GLN A 80 7.58 7.89 15.24
N VAL A 81 7.53 6.95 14.30
CA VAL A 81 6.41 6.02 14.14
C VAL A 81 6.71 4.81 15.03
N LEU A 82 5.92 4.60 16.06
CA LEU A 82 6.22 3.62 17.09
C LEU A 82 5.38 2.35 16.94
N ASP A 83 6.06 1.22 17.11
CA ASP A 83 5.50 -0.07 17.50
C ASP A 83 4.30 -0.56 16.68
N LEU A 84 4.47 -0.60 15.35
CA LEU A 84 3.54 -1.27 14.44
C LEU A 84 3.65 -2.78 14.62
N CYS A 85 2.64 -3.39 15.22
CA CYS A 85 2.57 -4.83 15.47
C CYS A 85 2.19 -5.58 14.18
N ASP A 86 2.65 -6.82 14.03
CA ASP A 86 2.28 -7.69 12.90
C ASP A 86 2.55 -7.03 11.52
N PHE A 87 3.58 -6.19 11.46
CA PHE A 87 3.98 -5.51 10.23
C PHE A 87 4.69 -6.51 9.30
N GLY A 88 4.28 -6.55 8.04
CA GLY A 88 4.80 -7.46 7.04
C GLY A 88 6.30 -7.28 6.74
N GLU A 89 6.89 -8.25 6.05
CA GLU A 89 8.33 -8.17 5.75
C GLU A 89 8.64 -7.01 4.79
N TYR A 90 7.66 -6.52 4.01
CA TYR A 90 7.88 -5.51 2.97
C TYR A 90 7.02 -4.25 3.18
N LEU A 91 7.67 -3.09 3.31
CA LEU A 91 7.03 -1.79 3.14
C LEU A 91 6.81 -1.50 1.64
N ILE A 92 5.56 -1.62 1.20
CA ILE A 92 5.18 -1.52 -0.21
C ILE A 92 5.09 -0.06 -0.66
N TYR A 93 4.23 0.71 -0.01
CA TYR A 93 3.89 2.06 -0.44
C TYR A 93 3.42 2.93 0.72
N VAL A 94 3.52 4.24 0.55
CA VAL A 94 3.14 5.23 1.56
C VAL A 94 2.46 6.39 0.85
N TYR A 95 1.36 6.88 1.42
CA TYR A 95 0.66 8.03 0.87
C TYR A 95 -0.05 8.83 1.94
N ALA A 96 -0.26 10.12 1.68
CA ALA A 96 -0.90 11.02 2.63
C ALA A 96 -2.39 11.17 2.29
N LEU A 97 -3.24 11.12 3.32
CA LEU A 97 -4.65 11.49 3.21
C LEU A 97 -4.83 13.00 3.41
N ASP A 98 -4.04 13.57 4.31
CA ASP A 98 -4.03 14.99 4.63
C ASP A 98 -2.66 15.38 5.22
N SER A 99 -2.58 16.55 5.85
CA SER A 99 -1.34 17.11 6.42
C SER A 99 -0.92 16.48 7.76
N THR A 100 -1.75 15.61 8.37
CA THR A 100 -1.44 14.93 9.64
C THR A 100 -1.68 13.42 9.59
N THR A 101 -2.24 12.92 8.50
CA THR A 101 -2.66 11.53 8.35
C THR A 101 -2.05 10.94 7.08
N LEU A 102 -1.38 9.80 7.24
CA LEU A 102 -0.82 9.01 6.15
C LEU A 102 -1.28 7.56 6.24
N VAL A 103 -1.10 6.81 5.16
CA VAL A 103 -1.38 5.39 5.07
C VAL A 103 -0.12 4.67 4.64
N ILE A 104 0.16 3.56 5.31
CA ILE A 104 1.20 2.62 4.93
C ILE A 104 0.57 1.36 4.36
N LEU A 105 1.13 0.89 3.25
CA LEU A 105 0.88 -0.46 2.74
C LEU A 105 2.08 -1.34 3.06
N ASP A 106 1.85 -2.42 3.79
CA ASP A 106 2.83 -3.47 4.03
C ASP A 106 2.33 -4.83 3.56
N TYR A 107 3.26 -5.70 3.18
CA TYR A 107 2.95 -7.04 2.72
C TYR A 107 3.70 -8.07 3.55
N ASN A 108 2.93 -9.05 4.08
CA ASN A 108 3.44 -10.23 4.71
C ASN A 108 3.39 -11.41 3.72
N SER A 109 4.55 -11.80 3.21
CA SER A 109 4.72 -12.86 2.23
C SER A 109 4.49 -14.26 2.80
N SER A 110 4.70 -14.44 4.11
CA SER A 110 4.50 -15.72 4.81
C SER A 110 3.00 -15.98 5.01
N GLN A 111 2.26 -14.97 5.45
CA GLN A 111 0.81 -15.02 5.70
C GLN A 111 -0.01 -14.75 4.43
N LYS A 112 0.60 -14.27 3.34
CA LYS A 112 -0.07 -13.82 2.11
C LYS A 112 -1.10 -12.72 2.39
N THR A 113 -0.70 -11.75 3.21
CA THR A 113 -1.57 -10.64 3.63
C THR A 113 -0.98 -9.29 3.25
N LEU A 114 -1.80 -8.46 2.63
CA LEU A 114 -1.54 -7.04 2.39
C LEU A 114 -2.28 -6.25 3.47
N ARG A 115 -1.59 -5.36 4.18
CA ARG A 115 -2.20 -4.50 5.19
C ARG A 115 -2.20 -3.05 4.73
N GLN A 116 -3.29 -2.36 5.06
CA GLN A 116 -3.46 -0.93 4.87
C GLN A 116 -3.59 -0.28 6.24
N ARG A 117 -2.53 0.37 6.68
CA ARG A 117 -2.39 0.93 8.04
C ARG A 117 -2.59 2.43 8.01
N LEU A 118 -3.53 2.93 8.81
CA LEU A 118 -3.66 4.37 9.02
C LEU A 118 -2.58 4.80 10.00
N LEU A 119 -1.85 5.88 9.72
CA LEU A 119 -0.97 6.55 10.66
C LEU A 119 -1.45 7.97 10.87
N GLN A 120 -1.46 8.39 12.12
CA GLN A 120 -1.81 9.74 12.52
C GLN A 120 -0.65 10.36 13.28
N VAL A 121 -0.24 11.55 12.85
CA VAL A 121 0.78 12.36 13.50
C VAL A 121 0.10 13.21 14.57
N PHE A 122 0.60 13.12 15.80
CA PHE A 122 0.12 13.90 16.92
C PHE A 122 1.22 14.80 17.48
N THR A 123 0.87 16.06 17.70
CA THR A 123 1.68 17.01 18.43
C THR A 123 1.23 17.03 19.89
N ARG A 124 2.04 16.50 20.82
CA ARG A 124 1.73 16.57 22.26
C ARG A 124 2.09 17.95 22.80
N LEU A 125 1.07 18.70 23.23
CA LEU A 125 1.20 20.05 23.80
C LEU A 125 2.07 20.11 25.08
N ILE A 126 2.26 19.00 25.80
CA ILE A 126 2.87 19.01 27.14
C ILE A 126 4.38 18.71 27.12
N HIS A 127 4.91 18.07 26.07
CA HIS A 127 6.32 17.63 26.04
C HIS A 127 7.06 17.87 24.73
N SER A 128 6.51 18.65 23.79
CA SER A 128 7.15 19.01 22.50
C SER A 128 7.72 17.83 21.69
N SER A 129 7.28 16.60 22.00
CA SER A 129 7.61 15.40 21.23
C SER A 129 6.43 15.04 20.36
N GLU A 130 6.63 15.16 19.04
CA GLU A 130 5.70 14.62 18.08
C GLU A 130 5.90 13.11 17.96
N SER A 131 4.80 12.38 17.92
CA SER A 131 4.79 10.94 17.69
C SER A 131 3.71 10.61 16.67
N ALA A 132 3.98 9.61 15.85
CA ALA A 132 2.99 9.01 14.98
C ALA A 132 2.61 7.63 15.51
N PHE A 133 1.31 7.32 15.50
CA PHE A 133 0.82 6.00 15.86
C PHE A 133 -0.20 5.51 14.85
N SER A 134 -0.41 4.20 14.85
CA SER A 134 -1.38 3.51 14.00
C SER A 134 -2.65 3.18 14.80
N PRO A 135 -3.74 3.95 14.64
CA PRO A 135 -5.00 3.65 15.34
C PRO A 135 -5.68 2.37 14.85
N MET A 136 -5.46 2.01 13.58
CA MET A 136 -6.09 0.86 12.93
C MET A 136 -5.32 0.41 11.69
N HIS A 137 -5.54 -0.83 11.32
CA HIS A 137 -5.23 -1.32 9.98
C HIS A 137 -6.31 -2.25 9.45
N ARG A 138 -6.41 -2.33 8.12
CA ARG A 138 -7.16 -3.36 7.41
C ARG A 138 -6.22 -4.41 6.86
N CYS A 139 -6.57 -5.67 7.03
CA CYS A 139 -5.82 -6.81 6.52
C CYS A 139 -6.57 -7.45 5.35
N TYR A 140 -5.89 -7.67 4.23
CA TYR A 140 -6.44 -8.25 3.01
C TYR A 140 -5.65 -9.47 2.56
N ARG A 141 -6.33 -10.51 2.08
CA ARG A 141 -5.65 -11.66 1.44
C ARG A 141 -5.09 -11.22 0.09
N TYR A 142 -3.78 -11.37 -0.09
CA TYR A 142 -3.07 -10.97 -1.30
C TYR A 142 -1.96 -11.99 -1.59
N THR A 143 -2.14 -12.83 -2.61
CA THR A 143 -1.26 -13.98 -2.86
C THR A 143 -0.28 -13.71 -3.98
N THR A 144 0.88 -13.16 -3.66
CA THR A 144 1.98 -12.99 -4.61
C THR A 144 3.30 -13.56 -4.11
N SER A 145 4.09 -14.11 -5.03
CA SER A 145 5.51 -14.43 -4.85
C SER A 145 6.45 -13.35 -5.39
N GLN A 146 5.92 -12.35 -6.11
CA GLN A 146 6.67 -11.30 -6.81
C GLN A 146 6.65 -10.00 -6.02
N THR A 147 7.20 -10.01 -4.80
CA THR A 147 7.11 -8.89 -3.83
C THR A 147 7.72 -7.58 -4.34
N SER A 148 8.82 -7.66 -5.11
CA SER A 148 9.46 -6.51 -5.75
C SER A 148 8.64 -5.87 -6.88
N TYR A 149 7.62 -6.57 -7.38
CA TYR A 149 6.75 -6.13 -8.47
C TYR A 149 5.37 -5.71 -8.01
N ILE A 150 5.13 -5.58 -6.70
CA ILE A 150 3.90 -4.98 -6.20
C ILE A 150 3.90 -3.49 -6.56
N LYS A 151 2.95 -3.09 -7.40
CA LYS A 151 2.74 -1.70 -7.84
C LYS A 151 1.47 -1.16 -7.24
N VAL A 152 1.46 0.14 -7.00
CA VAL A 152 0.34 0.84 -6.39
C VAL A 152 -0.03 2.04 -7.24
N ALA A 153 -1.32 2.21 -7.49
CA ALA A 153 -1.90 3.43 -8.05
C ALA A 153 -2.79 4.08 -7.02
N LEU A 154 -2.73 5.41 -6.93
CA LEU A 154 -3.62 6.18 -6.08
C LEU A 154 -4.49 7.10 -6.91
N GLY A 155 -5.79 7.01 -6.65
CA GLY A 155 -6.80 7.90 -7.18
C GLY A 155 -7.27 8.88 -6.11
N ASP A 156 -8.42 9.49 -6.36
CA ASP A 156 -9.08 10.35 -5.38
C ASP A 156 -9.79 9.54 -4.29
N ARG A 157 -10.41 8.43 -4.68
CA ARG A 157 -11.25 7.56 -3.85
C ARG A 157 -10.64 6.19 -3.60
N TYR A 158 -9.81 5.69 -4.52
CA TYR A 158 -9.29 4.33 -4.49
C TYR A 158 -7.77 4.25 -4.41
N CYS A 159 -7.31 3.12 -3.91
CA CYS A 159 -5.94 2.66 -3.98
C CYS A 159 -5.96 1.29 -4.68
N ALA A 160 -5.36 1.17 -5.85
CA ALA A 160 -5.21 -0.11 -6.52
C ALA A 160 -3.82 -0.68 -6.21
N VAL A 161 -3.77 -1.93 -5.76
CA VAL A 161 -2.55 -2.69 -5.58
C VAL A 161 -2.54 -3.79 -6.62
N VAL A 162 -1.48 -3.87 -7.42
CA VAL A 162 -1.37 -4.74 -8.59
C VAL A 162 -0.04 -5.47 -8.56
N SER A 163 -0.06 -6.78 -8.77
CA SER A 163 1.12 -7.60 -9.02
C SER A 163 0.74 -8.83 -9.85
N ARG A 164 1.67 -9.77 -10.01
CA ARG A 164 1.37 -11.13 -10.51
C ARG A 164 1.49 -12.15 -9.40
N GLU A 165 0.81 -13.28 -9.52
CA GLU A 165 0.95 -14.38 -8.56
C GLU A 165 2.39 -14.92 -8.53
N ARG A 166 2.98 -15.08 -9.72
CA ARG A 166 4.35 -15.51 -10.00
C ARG A 166 4.86 -14.84 -11.27
N PHE A 167 6.14 -15.03 -11.60
CA PHE A 167 6.69 -14.54 -12.87
C PHE A 167 5.83 -15.07 -14.03
N GLU A 168 5.38 -14.16 -14.92
CA GLU A 168 4.45 -14.44 -16.02
C GLU A 168 3.09 -15.08 -15.64
N GLY A 169 2.76 -15.22 -14.36
CA GLY A 169 1.45 -15.72 -13.90
C GLY A 169 0.34 -14.68 -13.93
N ASP A 170 -0.87 -15.08 -13.54
CA ASP A 170 -2.06 -14.21 -13.54
C ASP A 170 -1.87 -12.97 -12.68
N PHE A 171 -2.59 -11.90 -13.04
CA PHE A 171 -2.64 -10.70 -12.22
C PHE A 171 -3.40 -10.97 -10.91
N ILE A 172 -2.80 -10.46 -9.84
CA ILE A 172 -3.43 -10.35 -8.53
C ILE A 172 -3.58 -8.86 -8.28
N SER A 173 -4.82 -8.41 -8.12
CA SER A 173 -5.08 -7.01 -7.87
C SER A 173 -6.25 -6.78 -6.94
N LEU A 174 -6.06 -5.85 -6.02
CA LEU A 174 -7.09 -5.37 -5.11
C LEU A 174 -7.30 -3.87 -5.32
N LEU A 175 -8.55 -3.49 -5.52
CA LEU A 175 -9.00 -2.11 -5.39
C LEU A 175 -9.49 -1.89 -3.95
N LEU A 176 -8.81 -1.00 -3.23
CA LEU A 176 -9.03 -0.67 -1.83
C LEU A 176 -9.60 0.76 -1.71
N PRO A 177 -10.30 1.12 -0.61
CA PRO A 177 -10.64 2.52 -0.41
C PRO A 177 -9.35 3.27 -0.10
N LYS A 178 -9.16 4.48 -0.66
CA LYS A 178 -7.97 5.28 -0.38
C LYS A 178 -7.82 5.55 1.12
N ASP A 179 -8.92 5.90 1.78
CA ASP A 179 -8.99 6.03 3.22
C ASP A 179 -9.49 4.72 3.87
N PRO A 180 -8.68 4.01 4.66
CA PRO A 180 -9.09 2.77 5.31
C PRO A 180 -10.24 2.96 6.30
N ARG A 181 -10.56 4.17 6.74
CA ARG A 181 -11.72 4.41 7.62
C ARG A 181 -13.04 4.25 6.89
N ILE A 182 -13.06 4.47 5.58
CA ILE A 182 -14.29 4.46 4.79
C ILE A 182 -14.66 3.02 4.44
N LEU A 183 -15.89 2.65 4.80
CA LEU A 183 -16.58 1.48 4.27
C LEU A 183 -17.53 1.97 3.18
N LEU A 184 -17.15 1.79 1.91
CA LEU A 184 -18.03 2.17 0.80
C LEU A 184 -19.15 1.13 0.70
N SER A 185 -20.38 1.56 0.96
CA SER A 185 -21.57 0.71 0.90
C SER A 185 -22.06 0.47 -0.53
N SER A 186 -21.66 1.31 -1.48
CA SER A 186 -22.14 1.28 -2.88
C SER A 186 -21.30 0.43 -3.82
N ILE A 187 -20.05 0.10 -3.45
CA ILE A 187 -19.17 -0.78 -4.22
C ILE A 187 -18.54 -1.75 -3.21
N PRO A 188 -18.60 -3.08 -3.44
CA PRO A 188 -18.04 -4.06 -2.53
C PRO A 188 -16.52 -3.98 -2.60
N ILE A 189 -15.97 -3.03 -1.86
CA ILE A 189 -14.55 -2.85 -1.69
C ILE A 189 -14.15 -3.57 -0.39
N PRO A 190 -13.07 -4.35 -0.42
CA PRO A 190 -12.09 -4.50 -1.50
C PRO A 190 -12.64 -5.30 -2.70
N LEU A 191 -12.36 -4.82 -3.91
CA LEU A 191 -12.75 -5.49 -5.15
C LEU A 191 -11.51 -6.18 -5.75
N ASN A 192 -11.60 -7.49 -6.00
CA ASN A 192 -10.57 -8.22 -6.74
C ASN A 192 -10.79 -8.03 -8.24
N ILE A 193 -9.85 -7.34 -8.90
CA ILE A 193 -9.89 -7.06 -10.34
C ILE A 193 -8.83 -7.85 -11.12
N GLY A 194 -8.20 -8.84 -10.48
CA GLY A 194 -7.08 -9.60 -11.06
C GLY A 194 -7.44 -10.32 -12.36
N SER A 195 -8.59 -11.01 -12.40
CA SER A 195 -9.04 -11.71 -13.60
C SER A 195 -9.30 -10.77 -14.78
N GLN A 196 -9.92 -9.61 -14.51
CA GLN A 196 -10.21 -8.59 -15.53
C GLN A 196 -8.92 -7.99 -16.09
N LEU A 197 -7.90 -7.79 -15.24
CA LEU A 197 -6.59 -7.33 -15.68
C LEU A 197 -5.83 -8.38 -16.49
N THR A 198 -5.95 -9.67 -16.13
CA THR A 198 -5.41 -10.77 -16.94
C THR A 198 -6.07 -10.81 -18.31
N GLU A 199 -7.40 -10.76 -18.38
CA GLU A 199 -8.14 -10.77 -19.65
C GLU A 199 -7.77 -9.58 -20.54
N MET A 200 -7.75 -8.36 -19.98
CA MET A 200 -7.32 -7.16 -20.71
C MET A 200 -5.88 -7.31 -21.23
N ASN A 201 -4.96 -7.84 -20.40
CA ASN A 201 -3.58 -8.09 -20.81
C ASN A 201 -3.48 -9.09 -21.97
N ASP A 202 -4.27 -10.16 -21.93
CA ASP A 202 -4.25 -11.20 -22.95
C ASP A 202 -4.82 -10.67 -24.27
N GLN A 203 -5.91 -9.90 -24.21
CA GLN A 203 -6.48 -9.24 -25.39
C GLN A 203 -5.51 -8.24 -26.02
N LEU A 204 -4.85 -7.41 -25.21
CA LEU A 204 -3.86 -6.46 -25.72
C LEU A 204 -2.64 -7.17 -26.32
N SER A 205 -2.22 -8.29 -25.72
CA SER A 205 -1.12 -9.10 -26.25
C SER A 205 -1.45 -9.70 -27.62
N GLN A 206 -2.71 -10.07 -27.85
CA GLN A 206 -3.19 -10.58 -29.14
C GLN A 206 -3.39 -9.46 -30.18
N ALA A 207 -4.01 -8.34 -29.78
CA ALA A 207 -4.45 -7.30 -30.69
C ALA A 207 -3.29 -6.49 -31.31
N LEU A 208 -2.18 -6.38 -30.60
CA LEU A 208 -1.13 -5.44 -30.99
C LEU A 208 0.11 -6.12 -31.61
N GLU A 209 0.14 -7.45 -31.74
CA GLU A 209 1.39 -8.25 -31.84
C GLU A 209 2.45 -7.85 -30.77
N LEU A 210 2.05 -6.97 -29.84
CA LEU A 210 2.83 -6.49 -28.74
C LEU A 210 2.79 -7.64 -27.78
N ASN A 211 3.85 -8.40 -27.83
CA ASN A 211 4.32 -9.07 -26.66
C ASN A 211 4.38 -8.03 -25.52
N ILE A 212 3.38 -7.98 -24.64
CA ILE A 212 3.37 -7.05 -23.50
C ILE A 212 4.23 -7.65 -22.41
N THR A 213 5.14 -6.85 -21.89
CA THR A 213 5.90 -7.22 -20.69
C THR A 213 5.71 -6.17 -19.64
N HIS A 214 5.09 -6.57 -18.54
CA HIS A 214 5.08 -5.87 -17.26
C HIS A 214 4.39 -4.50 -17.30
N TYR A 215 3.22 -4.41 -16.66
CA TYR A 215 2.67 -3.11 -16.30
C TYR A 215 3.48 -2.53 -15.13
N ILE A 216 4.31 -1.53 -15.41
CA ILE A 216 5.28 -0.99 -14.43
C ILE A 216 4.61 0.07 -13.53
N SER A 217 3.54 0.71 -13.99
CA SER A 217 2.99 1.89 -13.33
C SER A 217 1.48 2.02 -13.59
N PRO A 218 0.64 1.43 -12.73
CA PRO A 218 -0.80 1.70 -12.78
C PRO A 218 -1.08 3.15 -12.35
N PHE A 219 -2.10 3.77 -12.93
CA PHE A 219 -2.60 5.10 -12.55
C PHE A 219 -4.09 5.23 -12.86
N PHE A 220 -4.78 6.12 -12.16
CA PHE A 220 -6.21 6.35 -12.41
C PHE A 220 -6.44 7.46 -13.44
N MET A 221 -7.49 7.31 -14.24
CA MET A 221 -8.03 8.36 -15.11
C MET A 221 -9.54 8.52 -14.90
N ARG A 222 -10.07 9.63 -15.45
CA ARG A 222 -11.51 9.93 -15.51
C ARG A 222 -12.19 9.89 -14.13
N ASN A 223 -11.54 10.46 -13.11
CA ASN A 223 -12.01 10.46 -11.71
C ASN A 223 -12.20 9.03 -11.18
N ASP A 224 -11.12 8.26 -11.17
CA ASP A 224 -11.04 6.85 -10.74
C ASP A 224 -12.01 5.89 -11.42
N GLN A 225 -12.45 6.19 -12.64
CA GLN A 225 -13.30 5.28 -13.42
C GLN A 225 -12.49 4.23 -14.14
N ASP A 226 -11.27 4.57 -14.50
CA ASP A 226 -10.39 3.71 -15.25
C ASP A 226 -9.08 3.54 -14.52
N LEU A 227 -8.68 2.28 -14.34
CA LEU A 227 -7.34 1.93 -13.96
C LEU A 227 -6.53 1.71 -15.24
N CYS A 228 -5.61 2.63 -15.51
CA CYS A 228 -4.82 2.67 -16.71
C CYS A 228 -3.36 2.29 -16.46
N PHE A 229 -2.68 1.89 -17.52
CA PHE A 229 -1.31 1.41 -17.49
C PHE A 229 -0.54 1.91 -18.71
N LEU A 230 0.74 2.22 -18.48
CA LEU A 230 1.69 2.42 -19.57
C LEU A 230 2.05 1.07 -20.18
N THR A 231 2.03 1.00 -21.51
CA THR A 231 2.34 -0.23 -22.26
C THR A 231 3.81 -0.27 -22.62
N VAL A 232 4.44 -1.43 -22.41
CA VAL A 232 5.86 -1.68 -22.77
C VAL A 232 5.92 -2.75 -23.84
N ASN A 233 6.66 -2.47 -24.90
CA ASN A 233 6.98 -3.44 -25.94
C ASN A 233 8.01 -4.47 -25.42
N ARG A 234 7.72 -5.77 -25.44
CA ARG A 234 8.65 -6.83 -24.93
C ARG A 234 9.90 -7.04 -25.76
N ILE A 235 9.87 -6.71 -27.05
CA ILE A 235 11.03 -6.90 -27.93
C ILE A 235 12.04 -5.79 -27.67
N THR A 236 11.57 -4.54 -27.63
CA THR A 236 12.44 -3.36 -27.49
C THR A 236 12.60 -2.90 -26.04
N LEU A 237 11.75 -3.38 -25.13
CA LEU A 237 11.63 -2.92 -23.74
C LEU A 237 11.39 -1.42 -23.61
N THR A 238 10.80 -0.81 -24.64
CA THR A 238 10.47 0.62 -24.67
C THR A 238 9.02 0.87 -24.29
N ILE A 239 8.77 1.97 -23.56
CA ILE A 239 7.44 2.48 -23.27
C ILE A 239 6.95 3.22 -24.52
N ASP A 240 5.78 2.86 -25.04
CA ASP A 240 5.09 3.69 -26.02
C ASP A 240 4.07 4.59 -25.31
N PRO A 241 4.35 5.90 -25.15
CA PRO A 241 3.44 6.80 -24.45
C PRO A 241 2.11 7.03 -25.20
N LYS A 242 2.01 6.63 -26.47
CA LYS A 242 0.75 6.72 -27.24
C LYS A 242 -0.21 5.59 -26.93
N VAL A 243 0.26 4.52 -26.30
CA VAL A 243 -0.54 3.32 -26.02
C VAL A 243 -0.78 3.22 -24.52
N ILE A 244 -1.91 3.79 -24.09
CA ILE A 244 -2.41 3.67 -22.72
C ILE A 244 -3.53 2.63 -22.71
N SER A 245 -3.35 1.60 -21.90
CA SER A 245 -4.31 0.52 -21.72
C SER A 245 -5.13 0.80 -20.47
N CYS A 246 -6.47 0.73 -20.54
CA CYS A 246 -7.34 1.09 -19.43
C CYS A 246 -8.41 0.03 -19.18
N LEU A 247 -8.53 -0.38 -17.91
CA LEU A 247 -9.65 -1.17 -17.41
C LEU A 247 -10.68 -0.24 -16.78
N ASN A 248 -11.92 -0.28 -17.27
CA ASN A 248 -13.05 0.39 -16.60
C ASN A 248 -13.44 -0.41 -15.35
N ILE A 249 -13.41 0.24 -14.19
CA ILE A 249 -13.63 -0.38 -12.87
C ILE A 249 -14.97 0.02 -12.23
N LYS A 250 -15.87 0.66 -13.00
CA LYS A 250 -17.26 0.94 -12.60
C LYS A 250 -18.21 -0.18 -12.99
#